data_AF-A0A937Q6I6-F1
#
_entry.id   AF-A0A937Q6I6-F1
#
_cell.length_a   1.000
_cell.length_b   1.000
_cell.length_c   1.000
_cell.angle_alpha   90.00
_cell.angle_beta   90.00
_cell.angle_gamma   90.00
#
_symmetry.space_group_name_H-M   'P 1'
#
loop_
_entity.id
_entity.type
_entity.pdbx_description
1 polymer ?
#
loop_
_entity_poly.entity_id
_entity_poly.type
_entity_poly.pdbx_seq_one_letter_code
_entity_poly.pdbx_strand_id
1 'polypeptide(L)'
;MTLKQWMDNDWLLPHKTSVEEIENLFMIIDRDLKDAEYLDSCRSKRNIVEYDYVGGVTGNDADELIEFVKELKADVLDWLNKNHPELGF
;
A
#
# COMPACT_ATOMS: atom_id res chain seq x y z
N MET A 1 -19.68 -15.39 23.18
CA MET A 1 -19.91 -15.82 21.79
C MET A 1 -18.68 -16.57 21.30
N THR A 2 -18.84 -17.67 20.56
CA THR A 2 -17.72 -18.48 20.04
C THR A 2 -17.71 -18.50 18.51
N LEU A 3 -16.56 -18.83 17.90
CA LEU A 3 -16.43 -18.96 16.43
C LEU A 3 -17.39 -19.99 15.84
N LYS A 4 -17.65 -21.08 16.58
CA LYS A 4 -18.66 -22.08 16.18
C LYS A 4 -20.06 -21.47 16.08
N GLN A 5 -20.44 -20.65 17.06
CA GLN A 5 -21.73 -19.94 17.01
C GLN A 5 -21.81 -18.99 15.82
N TRP A 6 -20.70 -18.44 15.33
CA TRP A 6 -20.72 -17.56 14.16
C TRP A 6 -20.85 -18.34 12.84
N MET A 7 -20.22 -19.52 12.76
CA MET A 7 -20.47 -20.45 11.65
C MET A 7 -21.93 -20.89 11.61
N ASP A 8 -22.48 -21.25 12.77
CA ASP A 8 -23.87 -21.74 12.86
C ASP A 8 -24.91 -20.65 12.50
N ASN A 9 -24.54 -19.35 12.55
CA ASN A 9 -25.39 -18.22 12.16
C ASN A 9 -25.06 -17.67 10.76
N ASP A 10 -24.26 -18.39 9.95
CA ASP A 10 -23.81 -17.96 8.61
C ASP A 10 -23.06 -16.60 8.57
N TRP A 11 -22.53 -16.16 9.72
CA TRP A 11 -21.72 -14.95 9.82
C TRP A 11 -20.24 -15.20 9.53
N LEU A 12 -19.81 -16.46 9.58
CA LEU A 12 -18.44 -16.87 9.35
C LEU A 12 -18.41 -18.09 8.43
N LEU A 13 -17.71 -17.97 7.30
CA LEU A 13 -17.47 -19.07 6.38
C LEU A 13 -16.08 -19.65 6.63
N PRO A 14 -15.94 -20.99 6.72
CA PRO A 14 -14.63 -21.61 6.79
C PRO A 14 -13.89 -21.42 5.46
N HIS A 15 -12.77 -20.69 5.48
CA HIS A 15 -11.88 -20.52 4.33
C HIS A 15 -10.69 -21.47 4.46
N LYS A 16 -10.42 -22.25 3.41
CA LYS A 16 -9.20 -23.07 3.34
C LYS A 16 -8.20 -22.34 2.45
N THR A 17 -7.16 -21.79 3.07
CA THR A 17 -6.10 -21.08 2.34
C THR A 17 -5.19 -22.03 1.56
N SER A 18 -4.51 -21.51 0.54
CA SER A 18 -3.47 -22.21 -0.24
C SER A 18 -2.08 -21.63 0.05
N VAL A 19 -1.03 -22.38 -0.26
CA VAL A 19 0.36 -21.88 -0.17
C VAL A 19 0.56 -20.67 -1.10
N GLU A 20 0.01 -20.75 -2.31
CA GLU A 20 0.02 -19.66 -3.29
C GLU A 20 -0.66 -18.39 -2.77
N GLU A 21 -1.81 -18.52 -2.08
CA GLU A 21 -2.49 -17.37 -1.47
C GLU A 21 -1.61 -16.71 -0.40
N ILE A 22 -0.95 -17.50 0.44
CA ILE A 22 -0.03 -16.99 1.47
C ILE A 22 1.18 -16.30 0.83
N GLU A 23 1.80 -16.90 -0.19
CA GLU A 23 2.92 -16.29 -0.92
C GLU A 23 2.53 -14.97 -1.58
N ASN A 24 1.35 -14.91 -2.20
CA ASN A 24 0.82 -13.68 -2.78
C ASN A 24 0.63 -12.58 -1.74
N LEU A 25 0.15 -12.91 -0.54
CA LEU A 25 0.02 -11.95 0.56
C LEU A 25 1.39 -11.43 1.01
N PHE A 26 2.41 -12.29 1.12
CA PHE A 26 3.76 -11.84 1.47
C PHE A 26 4.36 -10.92 0.40
N MET A 27 4.18 -11.21 -0.89
CA MET A 27 4.67 -10.34 -1.96
C MET A 27 4.02 -8.95 -1.91
N ILE A 28 2.72 -8.88 -1.60
CA ILE A 28 2.03 -7.59 -1.41
C ILE A 28 2.65 -6.83 -0.24
N ILE A 29 2.85 -7.50 0.90
CA ILE A 29 3.46 -6.89 2.09
C ILE A 29 4.87 -6.36 1.78
N ASP A 30 5.72 -7.15 1.11
CA ASP A 30 7.09 -6.76 0.78
C ASP A 30 7.14 -5.55 -0.16
N ARG A 31 6.21 -5.48 -1.13
CA ARG A 31 6.07 -4.31 -1.99
C ARG A 31 5.66 -3.08 -1.18
N ASP A 32 4.60 -3.19 -0.40
CA ASP A 32 4.04 -2.06 0.35
C ASP A 32 5.04 -1.51 1.39
N LEU A 33 5.86 -2.38 2.00
CA LEU A 33 6.93 -1.97 2.89
C LEU A 33 8.02 -1.14 2.18
N LYS A 34 8.43 -1.56 0.98
CA LYS A 34 9.43 -0.81 0.19
C LYS A 34 8.90 0.57 -0.22
N ASP A 35 7.65 0.63 -0.66
CA ASP A 35 7.00 1.88 -1.03
C ASP A 35 6.90 2.83 0.18
N ALA A 36 6.57 2.29 1.36
CA ALA A 36 6.54 3.05 2.61
C ALA A 36 7.92 3.57 3.03
N GLU A 37 8.97 2.75 2.91
CA GLU A 37 10.36 3.16 3.19
C GLU A 37 10.82 4.30 2.28
N TYR A 38 10.48 4.23 0.98
CA TYR A 38 10.79 5.31 0.04
C TYR A 38 10.06 6.62 0.41
N LEU A 39 8.76 6.54 0.69
CA LEU A 39 7.98 7.72 1.08
C LEU A 39 8.45 8.34 2.40
N ASP A 40 8.88 7.55 3.40
CA ASP A 40 9.45 8.10 4.63
C ASP A 40 10.82 8.76 4.39
N SER A 41 11.60 8.23 3.45
CA SER A 41 12.85 8.87 3.01
C SER A 41 12.57 10.24 2.37
N CYS A 42 11.56 10.33 1.50
CA CYS A 42 11.12 11.60 0.91
C CYS A 42 10.58 12.59 1.97
N ARG A 43 9.81 12.09 2.95
CA ARG A 43 9.33 12.89 4.09
C ARG A 43 10.49 13.47 4.89
N SER A 44 11.52 12.66 5.15
CA SER A 44 12.72 13.08 5.89
C SER A 44 13.51 14.14 5.11
N LYS A 45 13.70 13.96 3.81
CA LYS A 45 14.32 14.97 2.93
C LYS A 45 13.56 16.31 2.95
N ARG A 46 12.22 16.28 2.90
CA ARG A 46 11.38 17.48 3.02
C ARG A 46 11.63 18.21 4.33
N ASN A 47 11.65 17.48 5.45
CA ASN A 47 11.89 18.07 6.77
C ASN A 47 13.27 18.76 6.83
N ILE A 48 14.32 18.15 6.26
CA ILE A 48 15.67 18.73 6.21
C ILE A 48 15.67 20.05 5.42
N VAL A 49 15.03 20.08 4.25
CA VAL A 49 14.97 21.31 3.43
C VAL A 49 14.18 22.42 4.11
N GLU A 50 13.12 22.06 4.83
CA GLU A 50 12.26 23.02 5.50
C GLU A 50 12.89 23.63 6.76
N TYR A 51 13.60 22.82 7.56
CA TYR A 51 14.07 23.25 8.88
C TYR A 51 15.59 23.43 8.99
N ASP A 52 16.39 22.69 8.22
CA ASP A 52 17.84 22.61 8.45
C ASP A 52 18.66 23.29 7.35
N TYR A 53 18.42 22.96 6.07
CA TYR A 53 19.30 23.36 4.98
C TYR A 53 18.59 23.50 3.61
N VAL A 54 18.54 24.74 3.12
CA VAL A 54 18.07 25.05 1.77
C VAL A 54 19.04 24.48 0.74
N GLY A 55 18.53 23.68 -0.20
CA GLY A 55 19.32 23.01 -1.24
C GLY A 55 19.62 21.53 -0.95
N GLY A 56 19.02 20.95 0.10
CA GLY A 56 19.12 19.51 0.41
C GLY A 56 18.33 18.56 -0.51
N VAL A 57 17.58 19.11 -1.48
CA VAL A 57 16.77 18.39 -2.47
C VAL A 57 16.92 19.09 -3.82
N THR A 58 16.95 18.32 -4.90
CA THR A 58 17.02 18.81 -6.28
C THR A 58 15.67 18.75 -6.99
N GLY A 59 15.55 19.38 -8.16
CA GLY A 59 14.35 19.22 -9.00
C GLY A 59 14.12 17.76 -9.40
N ASN A 60 15.20 17.01 -9.67
CA ASN A 60 15.13 15.61 -10.04
C ASN A 60 14.55 14.72 -8.92
N ASP A 61 14.89 15.00 -7.65
CA ASP A 61 14.28 14.29 -6.51
C ASP A 61 12.75 14.49 -6.47
N ALA A 62 12.27 15.67 -6.85
CA ALA A 62 10.83 15.96 -6.89
C ALA A 62 10.16 15.26 -8.09
N ASP A 63 10.82 15.26 -9.25
CA ASP A 63 10.33 14.57 -10.44
C ASP A 63 10.24 13.05 -10.20
N GLU A 64 11.25 12.45 -9.58
CA GLU A 64 11.25 11.03 -9.18
C GLU A 64 10.07 10.71 -8.25
N LEU A 65 9.84 11.54 -7.23
CA LEU A 65 8.70 11.35 -6.31
C LEU A 65 7.36 11.48 -7.04
N ILE A 66 7.23 12.41 -7.99
CA ILE A 66 6.00 12.59 -8.76
C ILE A 66 5.71 11.36 -9.62
N GLU A 67 6.71 10.83 -10.32
CA GLU A 67 6.53 9.61 -11.12
C GLU A 67 6.18 8.40 -10.25
N PHE A 68 6.87 8.23 -9.12
CA PHE A 68 6.55 7.18 -8.15
C PHE A 68 5.09 7.25 -7.67
N VAL A 69 4.61 8.45 -7.29
CA VAL A 69 3.23 8.61 -6.81
C VAL A 69 2.19 8.39 -7.93
N LYS A 70 2.52 8.67 -9.19
CA LYS A 70 1.65 8.36 -10.33
C LYS A 70 1.49 6.85 -10.51
N GLU A 71 2.58 6.10 -10.45
CA GLU A 71 2.56 4.64 -10.52
C GLU A 71 1.78 4.04 -9.35
N LEU A 72 2.08 4.48 -8.12
CA LEU A 72 1.35 4.05 -6.92
C LEU A 72 -0.16 4.32 -7.03
N LYS A 73 -0.55 5.49 -7.55
CA LYS A 73 -1.96 5.81 -7.78
C LYS A 73 -2.59 4.86 -8.78
N ALA A 74 -1.91 4.55 -9.89
CA ALA A 74 -2.43 3.61 -10.89
C ALA A 74 -2.66 2.23 -10.28
N ASP A 75 -1.66 1.72 -9.54
CA ASP A 75 -1.75 0.41 -8.87
C ASP A 75 -2.90 0.33 -7.86
N VAL A 76 -3.10 1.39 -7.07
CA VAL A 76 -4.21 1.47 -6.11
C VAL A 76 -5.56 1.50 -6.82
N LEU A 77 -5.69 2.26 -7.90
CA LEU A 77 -6.93 2.33 -8.68
C LEU A 77 -7.24 0.98 -9.34
N ASP A 78 -6.25 0.31 -9.90
CA ASP A 78 -6.42 -1.03 -10.48
C ASP A 78 -6.84 -2.05 -9.42
N TRP A 79 -6.25 -1.99 -8.22
CA TRP A 79 -6.65 -2.84 -7.11
C TRP A 79 -8.09 -2.55 -6.65
N LEU A 80 -8.47 -1.27 -6.53
CA LEU A 80 -9.83 -0.87 -6.15
C LEU A 80 -10.85 -1.33 -7.19
N ASN A 81 -10.57 -1.15 -8.48
CA ASN A 81 -11.48 -1.59 -9.54
C ASN A 81 -11.64 -3.10 -9.59
N LYS A 82 -10.60 -3.86 -9.23
CA LYS A 82 -10.66 -5.33 -9.16
C LYS A 82 -11.40 -5.86 -7.92
N ASN A 83 -11.21 -5.23 -6.75
CA ASN A 83 -11.70 -5.78 -5.47
C ASN A 83 -12.96 -5.08 -4.94
N HIS A 84 -13.20 -3.83 -5.35
CA HIS A 84 -14.28 -2.96 -4.89
C HIS A 84 -14.95 -2.20 -6.06
N PRO A 85 -15.48 -2.91 -7.09
CA PRO A 85 -16.07 -2.28 -8.27
C PRO A 85 -17.30 -1.40 -7.94
N GLU A 86 -17.92 -1.58 -6.78
CA GLU A 86 -19.02 -0.76 -6.28
C GLU A 86 -18.65 0.71 -6.04
N LEU A 87 -17.36 1.02 -5.90
CA LEU A 87 -16.89 2.37 -5.59
C LEU A 87 -16.76 3.28 -6.83
N GLY A 88 -16.77 2.71 -8.05
CA GLY A 88 -16.85 3.44 -9.32
C GLY A 88 -15.69 4.42 -9.59
N PHE A 89 -14.46 3.91 -9.70
CA PHE A 89 -13.25 4.70 -9.99
C PHE A 89 -12.73 4.55 -11.42
#